data_AF-A0AAV9M0J2-F1
#
_entry.id   AF-A0AAV9M0J2-F1
#
_cell.length_a   1.000
_cell.length_b   1.000
_cell.length_c   1.000
_cell.angle_alpha   90.00
_cell.angle_beta   90.00
_cell.angle_gamma   90.00
#
_symmetry.space_group_name_H-M   'P 1'
#
loop_
_entity.id
_entity.type
_entity.pdbx_description
1 polymer ?
#
loop_
_entity_poly.entity_id
_entity_poly.type
_entity_poly.pdbx_seq_one_letter_code
_entity_poly.pdbx_strand_id
1 'polypeptide(L)'
;MLKEGILTVKIEEEEDICLQIKEWETTLIGYIIGDNPYELEMLEYVKKVWGFVELLQVLYHDDRYYIFKFCNIAEKEKVMQAGPYFYGNSPMILRNWYVDCERDADMFSQIPIWVKFPRLPVGYWSVTALTKVASAIGIPLVTD
;
A
#
# COMPACT_ATOMS: atom_id res chain seq x y z
N MET A 1 15.63 20.39 -23.81
CA MET A 1 16.75 20.90 -24.66
C MET A 1 17.05 19.88 -25.74
N LEU A 2 17.24 20.30 -27.00
CA LEU A 2 17.68 19.41 -28.07
C LEU A 2 19.15 18.99 -27.85
N LYS A 3 19.40 17.70 -27.66
CA LYS A 3 20.73 17.09 -27.80
C LYS A 3 20.60 15.94 -28.81
N GLU A 4 21.48 15.92 -29.81
CA GLU A 4 21.60 14.80 -30.78
C GLU A 4 20.33 14.46 -31.58
N GLY A 5 19.49 15.45 -31.89
CA GLY A 5 18.25 15.23 -32.66
C GLY A 5 17.12 14.57 -31.87
N ILE A 6 17.32 14.30 -30.58
CA ILE A 6 16.28 13.83 -29.66
C ILE A 6 15.75 15.03 -28.88
N LEU A 7 14.44 15.24 -28.95
CA LEU A 7 13.75 16.20 -28.10
C LEU A 7 13.59 15.59 -26.71
N THR A 8 14.45 15.98 -25.76
CA THR A 8 14.27 15.63 -24.36
C THR A 8 13.51 16.74 -23.65
N VAL A 9 12.28 16.41 -23.24
CA VAL A 9 11.48 17.19 -22.30
C VAL A 9 11.84 16.70 -20.90
N LYS A 10 12.25 17.63 -20.04
CA LYS A 10 12.44 17.34 -18.61
C LYS A 10 11.17 17.80 -17.89
N ILE A 11 10.66 16.94 -17.03
CA ILE A 11 9.55 17.25 -16.12
C ILE A 11 10.20 17.37 -14.74
N GLU A 12 9.99 18.49 -14.07
CA GLU A 12 10.54 18.78 -12.73
C GLU A 12 9.45 18.56 -11.67
N GLU A 13 9.70 17.70 -10.68
CA GLU A 13 8.65 17.25 -9.76
C GLU A 13 8.02 18.37 -8.94
N GLU A 14 8.84 19.30 -8.47
CA GLU A 14 8.43 20.41 -7.59
C GLU A 14 7.61 21.47 -8.34
N GLU A 15 7.84 21.65 -9.65
CA GLU A 15 7.17 22.68 -10.46
C GLU A 15 6.03 22.11 -11.33
N ASP A 16 6.21 20.94 -11.93
CA ASP A 16 5.32 20.44 -12.98
C ASP A 16 4.24 19.46 -12.49
N ILE A 17 4.49 18.71 -11.41
CA ILE A 17 3.57 17.66 -10.94
C ILE A 17 3.19 17.77 -9.45
N CYS A 18 3.62 18.82 -8.74
CA CYS A 18 3.35 18.99 -7.31
C CYS A 18 1.84 19.01 -6.97
N LEU A 19 1.01 19.61 -7.83
CA LEU A 19 -0.44 19.59 -7.68
C LEU A 19 -1.00 18.18 -7.82
N GLN A 20 -0.55 17.43 -8.83
CA GLN A 20 -0.93 16.03 -9.01
C GLN A 20 -0.51 15.20 -7.81
N ILE A 21 0.74 15.29 -7.35
CA ILE A 21 1.23 14.55 -6.17
C ILE A 21 0.27 14.75 -5.00
N LYS A 22 -0.13 16.00 -4.74
CA LYS A 22 -1.07 16.36 -3.68
C LYS A 22 -2.46 15.73 -3.87
N GLU A 23 -2.95 15.62 -5.10
CA GLU A 23 -4.22 14.93 -5.41
C GLU A 23 -4.16 13.42 -5.15
N TRP A 24 -2.96 12.83 -5.17
CA TRP A 24 -2.74 11.39 -4.99
C TRP A 24 -2.26 11.02 -3.58
N GLU A 25 -2.00 11.99 -2.68
CA GLU A 25 -1.59 11.75 -1.28
C GLU A 25 -2.56 10.87 -0.47
N THR A 26 -3.84 10.89 -0.85
CA THR A 26 -4.91 10.09 -0.26
C THR A 26 -5.13 8.75 -0.97
N THR A 27 -4.14 8.27 -1.73
CA THR A 27 -4.27 7.06 -2.57
C THR A 27 -3.41 5.91 -2.06
N LEU A 28 -3.99 4.70 -2.09
CA LEU A 28 -3.25 3.44 -1.93
C LEU A 28 -3.25 2.66 -3.24
N ILE A 29 -2.14 1.97 -3.49
CA ILE A 29 -2.04 0.88 -4.47
C ILE A 29 -2.28 -0.44 -3.73
N GLY A 30 -3.11 -1.30 -4.31
CA GLY A 30 -3.40 -2.63 -3.80
C GLY A 30 -3.11 -3.74 -4.79
N TYR A 31 -2.61 -4.87 -4.31
CA TYR A 31 -2.33 -6.05 -5.13
C TYR A 31 -2.73 -7.33 -4.40
N ILE A 32 -3.37 -8.27 -5.10
CA ILE A 32 -3.72 -9.58 -4.55
C ILE A 32 -2.68 -10.62 -4.97
N ILE A 33 -2.06 -11.28 -3.99
CA ILE A 33 -1.04 -12.30 -4.29
C ILE A 33 -1.70 -13.56 -4.83
N GLY A 34 -1.35 -13.92 -6.08
CA GLY A 34 -1.76 -15.19 -6.69
C GLY A 34 -3.20 -15.23 -7.19
N ASP A 35 -3.92 -14.11 -7.11
CA ASP A 35 -5.29 -13.96 -7.62
C ASP A 35 -5.43 -12.61 -8.33
N ASN A 36 -6.45 -12.46 -9.18
CA ASN A 36 -6.74 -11.18 -9.84
C ASN A 36 -8.26 -11.00 -10.00
N PRO A 37 -8.96 -10.62 -8.92
CA PRO A 37 -10.40 -10.41 -8.95
C PRO A 37 -10.82 -9.37 -10.00
N TYR A 38 -12.01 -9.53 -10.57
CA TYR A 38 -12.55 -8.47 -11.42
C TYR A 38 -12.83 -7.21 -10.60
N GLU A 39 -12.81 -6.04 -11.25
CA GLU A 39 -13.00 -4.74 -10.62
C GLU A 39 -14.25 -4.68 -9.72
N LEU A 40 -15.37 -5.27 -10.19
CA LEU A 40 -16.62 -5.30 -9.44
C LEU A 40 -16.51 -6.14 -8.16
N GLU A 41 -15.86 -7.30 -8.23
CA GLU A 41 -15.65 -8.17 -7.06
C GLU A 41 -14.75 -7.49 -6.03
N MET A 42 -13.70 -6.81 -6.50
CA MET A 42 -12.81 -6.05 -5.64
C MET A 42 -13.56 -4.91 -4.95
N LEU A 43 -14.40 -4.17 -5.70
CA LEU A 43 -15.21 -3.09 -5.17
C LEU A 43 -16.17 -3.57 -4.07
N GLU A 44 -16.86 -4.70 -4.30
CA GLU A 44 -17.76 -5.29 -3.31
C GLU A 44 -17.00 -5.75 -2.05
N TYR A 45 -15.83 -6.36 -2.22
CA TYR A 45 -14.98 -6.77 -1.12
C TYR A 45 -14.55 -5.57 -0.28
N VAL A 46 -13.96 -4.52 -0.89
CA VAL A 46 -13.43 -3.38 -0.11
C VAL A 46 -14.54 -2.62 0.60
N LYS A 47 -15.73 -2.49 -0.01
CA LYS A 47 -16.89 -1.91 0.66
C LYS A 47 -17.28 -2.69 1.93
N LYS A 48 -17.14 -4.02 1.90
CA LYS A 48 -17.42 -4.87 3.05
C LYS A 48 -16.34 -4.76 4.12
N VAL A 49 -15.06 -4.90 3.75
CA VAL A 49 -13.97 -4.94 4.75
C VAL A 49 -13.56 -3.56 5.25
N TRP A 50 -13.76 -2.52 4.46
CA TRP A 50 -13.46 -1.13 4.79
C TRP A 50 -14.73 -0.30 5.04
N GLY A 51 -15.83 -0.93 5.45
CA GLY A 51 -17.10 -0.24 5.76
C GLY A 51 -17.02 0.78 6.92
N PHE A 52 -15.84 0.97 7.50
CA PHE A 52 -15.53 1.98 8.53
C PHE A 52 -14.85 3.23 7.96
N VAL A 53 -14.64 3.29 6.63
CA VAL A 53 -14.16 4.46 5.90
C VAL A 53 -14.98 4.73 4.64
N GLU A 54 -14.84 5.93 4.08
CA GLU A 54 -15.38 6.28 2.78
C GLU A 54 -14.30 6.21 1.67
N LEU A 55 -14.58 5.41 0.64
CA LEU A 55 -13.79 5.32 -0.58
C LEU A 55 -14.38 6.25 -1.64
N LEU A 56 -13.56 7.15 -2.18
CA LEU A 56 -13.96 8.01 -3.31
C LEU A 56 -13.95 7.24 -4.63
N GLN A 57 -12.93 6.41 -4.82
CA GLN A 57 -12.70 5.75 -6.10
C GLN A 57 -11.96 4.44 -5.91
N VAL A 58 -12.36 3.45 -6.70
CA VAL A 58 -11.62 2.20 -6.92
C VAL A 58 -11.40 2.11 -8.43
N LEU A 59 -10.16 1.97 -8.86
CA LEU A 59 -9.81 1.73 -10.26
C LEU A 59 -8.99 0.46 -10.36
N TYR A 60 -9.18 -0.28 -11.43
CA TYR A 60 -8.33 -1.39 -11.81
C TYR A 60 -7.33 -0.93 -12.88
N HIS A 61 -6.05 -1.27 -12.70
CA HIS A 61 -5.02 -1.09 -13.70
C HIS A 61 -4.66 -2.42 -14.37
N ASP A 62 -4.35 -2.39 -15.67
CA ASP A 62 -4.09 -3.60 -16.46
C ASP A 62 -2.92 -4.44 -15.94
N ASP A 63 -2.01 -3.82 -15.19
CA ASP A 63 -0.90 -4.47 -14.49
C ASP A 63 -1.30 -5.14 -13.15
N ARG A 64 -2.58 -5.48 -13.00
CA ARG A 64 -3.13 -6.29 -11.89
C ARG A 64 -3.03 -5.65 -10.51
N TYR A 65 -3.02 -4.32 -10.45
CA TYR A 65 -3.16 -3.59 -9.20
C TYR A 65 -4.41 -2.72 -9.21
N TYR A 66 -4.85 -2.38 -8.02
CA TYR A 66 -5.99 -1.53 -7.76
C TYR A 66 -5.52 -0.20 -7.19
N ILE A 67 -6.21 0.86 -7.57
CA ILE A 67 -6.00 2.20 -7.04
C ILE A 67 -7.19 2.51 -6.15
N PHE A 68 -6.92 2.77 -4.88
CA PHE A 68 -7.93 3.12 -3.88
C PHE A 68 -7.74 4.56 -3.45
N LYS A 69 -8.67 5.44 -3.83
CA LYS A 69 -8.64 6.86 -3.45
C LYS A 69 -9.58 7.11 -2.28
N PHE A 70 -9.04 7.72 -1.23
CA PHE A 70 -9.78 8.04 0.01
C PHE A 70 -10.12 9.52 0.08
N CYS A 71 -11.16 9.85 0.87
CA CYS A 71 -11.60 11.23 1.10
C CYS A 71 -10.51 12.10 1.74
N ASN A 72 -9.67 11.51 2.60
CA ASN A 72 -8.59 12.20 3.29
C ASN A 72 -7.50 11.21 3.74
N ILE A 73 -6.38 11.76 4.20
CA ILE A 73 -5.22 10.97 4.66
C ILE A 73 -5.58 10.14 5.89
N ALA A 74 -6.41 10.64 6.82
CA ALA A 74 -6.74 9.91 8.04
C ALA A 74 -7.49 8.61 7.74
N GLU A 75 -8.41 8.62 6.78
CA GLU A 75 -9.15 7.43 6.33
C GLU A 75 -8.21 6.42 5.63
N LYS A 76 -7.31 6.92 4.77
CA LYS A 76 -6.25 6.12 4.13
C LYS A 76 -5.37 5.41 5.16
N GLU A 77 -4.86 6.15 6.16
CA GLU A 77 -4.01 5.61 7.22
C GLU A 77 -4.78 4.64 8.13
N LYS A 78 -6.05 4.91 8.40
CA LYS A 78 -6.92 4.00 9.16
C LYS A 78 -7.06 2.64 8.47
N VAL A 79 -7.20 2.62 7.14
CA VAL A 79 -7.15 1.37 6.36
C VAL A 79 -5.77 0.72 6.44
N MET A 80 -4.70 1.50 6.23
CA MET A 80 -3.34 0.95 6.28
C MET A 80 -3.00 0.29 7.62
N GLN A 81 -3.53 0.83 8.73
CA GLN A 81 -3.30 0.33 10.08
C GLN A 81 -4.27 -0.79 10.51
N ALA A 82 -5.47 -0.85 9.92
CA ALA A 82 -6.52 -1.76 10.38
C ALA A 82 -6.28 -3.23 10.01
N GLY A 83 -5.31 -3.55 9.14
CA GLY A 83 -4.82 -4.91 9.12
C GLY A 83 -3.88 -5.28 7.98
N PRO A 84 -3.48 -6.56 7.96
CA PRO A 84 -3.39 -7.27 6.70
C PRO A 84 -4.79 -7.57 6.17
N TYR A 85 -4.97 -7.47 4.86
CA TYR A 85 -6.23 -7.83 4.21
C TYR A 85 -6.05 -9.11 3.40
N PHE A 86 -7.13 -9.88 3.25
CA PHE A 86 -7.16 -11.11 2.48
C PHE A 86 -8.40 -11.15 1.60
N TYR A 87 -8.22 -11.33 0.29
CA TYR A 87 -9.29 -11.66 -0.64
C TYR A 87 -9.39 -13.18 -0.73
N GLY A 88 -10.43 -13.78 -0.15
CA GLY A 88 -10.49 -15.22 0.05
C GLY A 88 -9.33 -15.72 0.91
N ASN A 89 -8.46 -16.56 0.33
CA ASN A 89 -7.24 -17.06 0.99
C ASN A 89 -5.97 -16.32 0.53
N SER A 90 -6.11 -15.33 -0.35
CA SER A 90 -5.00 -14.62 -0.99
C SER A 90 -4.74 -13.29 -0.27
N PRO A 91 -3.50 -13.02 0.20
CA PRO A 91 -3.18 -11.75 0.84
C PRO A 91 -3.35 -10.58 -0.13
N MET A 92 -3.93 -9.49 0.36
CA MET A 92 -3.93 -8.19 -0.31
C MET A 92 -2.85 -7.31 0.31
N ILE A 93 -1.92 -6.87 -0.53
CA ILE A 93 -0.83 -5.97 -0.15
C ILE A 93 -1.25 -4.55 -0.49
N LEU A 94 -1.09 -3.64 0.47
CA LEU A 94 -1.37 -2.22 0.30
C LEU A 94 -0.08 -1.41 0.41
N ARG A 95 0.07 -0.40 -0.45
CA ARG A 95 1.18 0.56 -0.42
C ARG A 95 0.68 1.97 -0.67
N ASN A 96 1.39 2.96 -0.11
CA ASN A 96 1.18 4.35 -0.48
C ASN A 96 1.52 4.55 -1.95
N TRP A 97 0.67 5.29 -2.66
CA TRP A 97 1.02 5.76 -3.99
C TRP A 97 2.21 6.73 -3.93
N TYR A 98 3.07 6.69 -4.94
CA TYR A 98 4.12 7.68 -5.20
C TYR A 98 4.36 7.78 -6.71
N VAL A 99 5.04 8.85 -7.11
CA VAL A 99 5.43 9.07 -8.51
C VAL A 99 6.25 7.89 -9.01
N ASP A 100 5.96 7.41 -10.22
CA ASP A 100 6.62 6.27 -10.85
C ASP A 100 6.50 4.93 -10.10
N CYS A 101 5.53 4.77 -9.18
CA CYS A 101 5.31 3.49 -8.50
C CYS A 101 5.12 2.30 -9.46
N GLU A 102 4.53 2.52 -10.63
CA GLU A 102 4.36 1.52 -11.71
C GLU A 102 5.68 1.01 -12.28
N ARG A 103 6.74 1.82 -12.23
CA ARG A 103 8.08 1.48 -12.74
C ARG A 103 8.95 0.84 -11.67
N ASP A 104 8.50 0.87 -10.42
CA ASP A 104 9.24 0.28 -9.32
C ASP A 104 9.04 -1.23 -9.30
N ALA A 105 10.04 -1.95 -9.82
CA ALA A 105 10.09 -3.40 -9.80
C ALA A 105 10.03 -3.97 -8.36
N ASP A 106 10.37 -3.16 -7.36
CA ASP A 106 10.32 -3.51 -5.95
C ASP A 106 8.98 -3.16 -5.27
N MET A 107 8.07 -2.48 -5.96
CA MET A 107 6.74 -2.16 -5.43
C MET A 107 6.01 -3.42 -4.92
N PHE A 108 6.27 -4.59 -5.53
CA PHE A 108 5.68 -5.87 -5.12
C PHE A 108 6.71 -6.92 -4.66
N SER A 109 8.01 -6.61 -4.64
CA SER A 109 9.05 -7.57 -4.26
C SER A 109 9.17 -7.75 -2.74
N GLN A 110 8.73 -6.75 -1.96
CA GLN A 110 8.72 -6.80 -0.50
C GLN A 110 7.29 -6.80 0.02
N ILE A 111 6.96 -7.77 0.88
CA ILE A 111 5.62 -7.93 1.43
C ILE A 111 5.69 -7.78 2.96
N PRO A 112 5.07 -6.75 3.55
CA PRO A 112 4.96 -6.66 4.99
C PRO A 112 4.06 -7.78 5.51
N ILE A 113 4.56 -8.58 6.45
CA ILE A 113 3.80 -9.65 7.09
C ILE A 113 3.59 -9.34 8.56
N TRP A 114 2.37 -9.61 9.04
CA TRP A 114 2.04 -9.53 10.45
C TRP A 114 2.40 -10.82 11.16
N VAL A 115 3.35 -10.76 12.08
CA VAL A 115 3.82 -11.92 12.84
C VAL A 115 3.23 -11.88 14.24
N LYS A 116 2.46 -12.91 14.59
CA LYS A 116 1.95 -13.09 15.96
C LYS A 116 2.90 -14.01 16.73
N PHE A 117 3.25 -13.63 17.97
CA PHE A 117 4.04 -14.44 18.88
C PHE A 117 3.14 -15.11 19.94
N PRO A 118 2.48 -16.23 19.63
CA PRO A 118 1.60 -16.90 20.59
C PRO A 118 2.40 -17.35 21.81
N ARG A 119 1.84 -17.12 23.01
CA ARG A 119 2.42 -17.52 24.31
C ARG A 119 3.71 -16.77 24.70
N LEU A 120 3.97 -15.60 24.15
CA LEU A 120 5.05 -14.74 24.64
C LEU A 120 4.75 -14.31 26.09
N PRO A 121 5.62 -14.58 27.08
CA PRO A 121 5.37 -14.18 28.46
C PRO A 121 5.23 -12.65 28.59
N VAL A 122 4.34 -12.19 29.47
CA VAL A 122 4.00 -10.76 29.61
C VAL A 122 5.21 -9.85 29.88
N GLY A 123 6.26 -10.37 30.54
CA GLY A 123 7.50 -9.63 30.76
C GLY A 123 8.25 -9.22 29.48
N TYR A 124 7.93 -9.83 28.33
CA TYR A 124 8.54 -9.53 27.03
C TYR A 124 7.67 -8.64 26.13
N TRP A 125 6.56 -8.10 26.64
CA TRP A 125 5.64 -7.27 25.84
C TRP A 125 6.08 -5.80 25.72
N SER A 126 7.34 -5.49 26.05
CA SER A 126 7.89 -4.18 25.76
C SER A 126 8.22 -4.06 24.27
N VAL A 127 8.02 -2.87 23.69
CA VAL A 127 8.42 -2.55 22.31
C VAL A 127 9.86 -2.96 22.04
N THR A 128 10.77 -2.74 23.00
CA THR A 128 12.18 -3.14 22.88
C THR A 128 12.36 -4.65 22.79
N ALA A 129 11.67 -5.43 23.62
CA ALA A 129 11.76 -6.90 23.58
C ALA A 129 11.11 -7.46 22.31
N LEU A 130 9.92 -6.98 21.94
CA LEU A 130 9.22 -7.37 20.72
C LEU A 130 10.02 -7.06 19.46
N THR A 131 10.59 -5.84 19.36
CA THR A 131 11.44 -5.45 18.22
C THR A 131 12.66 -6.37 18.11
N LYS A 132 13.31 -6.72 19.23
CA LYS A 132 14.45 -7.66 19.23
C LYS A 132 14.05 -9.05 18.78
N VAL A 133 12.94 -9.58 19.27
CA VAL A 133 12.45 -10.91 18.85
C VAL A 133 12.05 -10.90 17.38
N ALA A 134 11.32 -9.87 16.92
CA ALA A 134 10.94 -9.72 15.52
C ALA A 134 12.15 -9.55 14.59
N SER A 135 13.24 -8.93 15.07
CA SER A 135 14.48 -8.77 14.30
C SER A 135 15.16 -10.09 13.92
N ALA A 136 14.85 -11.19 14.63
CA ALA A 136 15.32 -12.53 14.25
C ALA A 136 14.59 -13.10 13.02
N ILE A 137 13.41 -12.58 12.69
CA ILE A 137 12.59 -13.01 11.55
C ILE A 137 12.82 -12.11 10.34
N GLY A 138 12.98 -10.81 10.56
CA GLY A 138 13.14 -9.83 9.48
C GLY A 138 13.35 -8.41 10.00
N ILE A 139 13.00 -7.42 9.19
CA ILE A 139 13.06 -6.01 9.58
C ILE A 139 11.71 -5.63 10.19
N PRO A 140 11.61 -5.39 11.51
CA PRO A 140 10.36 -5.00 12.13
C PRO A 140 9.93 -3.62 11.63
N LEU A 141 8.70 -3.50 11.14
CA LEU A 141 8.15 -2.23 10.65
C LEU A 141 7.39 -1.49 11.75
N VAL A 142 6.52 -2.21 12.45
CA VAL A 142 5.66 -1.70 13.52
C VAL A 142 5.51 -2.80 14.57
N THR A 143 5.39 -2.41 15.83
CA THR A 143 5.02 -3.29 16.95
C THR A 143 3.82 -2.68 17.67
N ASP A 144 2.78 -3.48 17.81
CA ASP A 144 1.51 -3.18 18.49
C ASP A 144 1.43 -3.80 19.90
#